data_AF-A0A936ZQQ1-F1
#
_entry.id   AF-A0A936ZQQ1-F1
#
_cell.length_a   1.000
_cell.length_b   1.000
_cell.length_c   1.000
_cell.angle_alpha   90.00
_cell.angle_beta   90.00
_cell.angle_gamma   90.00
#
_symmetry.space_group_name_H-M   'P 1'
#
loop_
_entity.id
_entity.type
_entity.pdbx_description
1 polymer ?
#
loop_
_entity_poly.entity_id
_entity_poly.type
_entity_poly.pdbx_seq_one_letter_code
_entity_poly.pdbx_strand_id
1 'polypeptide(L)'
;MSGQPLHEALRCAEYIAGGLQKTDRSAAVLCDDTVHIPLPLRPAGNAEACRKALAGVESGGSTALFDGWQAGANLLEGKTAGTISRVLLLSDSQAHHGLCDEQEIRRHCARRAAQGVSTNGRRHELLRPNG
;
A
#
# COMPACT_ATOMS: atom_id res chain seq x y z
N MET A 1 1.64 -13.56 4.75
CA MET A 1 0.33 -13.93 4.15
C MET A 1 0.48 -15.14 3.26
N SER A 2 -0.29 -16.21 3.45
CA SER A 2 -0.29 -17.39 2.57
C SER A 2 -1.70 -17.95 2.36
N GLY A 3 -1.92 -18.73 1.30
CA GLY A 3 -3.20 -19.40 1.04
C GLY A 3 -4.36 -18.42 0.79
N GLN A 4 -5.52 -18.67 1.40
CA GLN A 4 -6.73 -17.87 1.19
C GLN A 4 -6.53 -16.37 1.50
N PRO A 5 -5.92 -15.94 2.62
CA PRO A 5 -5.61 -14.53 2.85
C PRO A 5 -4.87 -13.84 1.70
N LEU A 6 -3.84 -14.50 1.15
CA LEU A 6 -3.08 -13.96 0.02
C LEU A 6 -3.97 -13.83 -1.23
N HIS A 7 -4.72 -14.88 -1.57
CA HIS A 7 -5.64 -14.86 -2.71
C HIS A 7 -6.71 -13.76 -2.58
N GLU A 8 -7.24 -13.52 -1.38
CA GLU A 8 -8.21 -12.44 -1.15
C GLU A 8 -7.56 -11.06 -1.27
N ALA A 9 -6.35 -10.86 -0.74
CA ALA A 9 -5.64 -9.58 -0.88
C ALA A 9 -5.35 -9.24 -2.34
N LEU A 10 -4.89 -10.22 -3.12
CA LEU A 10 -4.66 -10.05 -4.56
C LEU A 10 -5.97 -9.72 -5.30
N ARG A 11 -7.06 -10.46 -5.04
CA ARG A 11 -8.37 -10.15 -5.63
C ARG A 11 -8.88 -8.76 -5.22
N CYS A 12 -8.70 -8.35 -3.96
CA CYS A 12 -9.06 -7.01 -3.52
C CYS A 12 -8.24 -5.93 -4.24
N ALA A 13 -6.93 -6.12 -4.42
CA ALA A 13 -6.08 -5.19 -5.14
C ALA A 13 -6.51 -5.03 -6.60
N GLU A 14 -6.83 -6.15 -7.27
CA GLU A 14 -7.35 -6.15 -8.64
C GLU A 14 -8.73 -5.45 -8.73
N TYR A 15 -9.62 -5.72 -7.77
CA TYR A 15 -10.94 -5.09 -7.69
C TYR A 15 -10.82 -3.57 -7.52
N ILE A 16 -9.98 -3.12 -6.58
CA ILE A 16 -9.72 -1.70 -6.35
C ILE A 16 -9.16 -1.06 -7.62
N ALA A 17 -8.16 -1.68 -8.26
CA ALA A 17 -7.58 -1.18 -9.49
C ALA A 17 -8.59 -1.09 -10.64
N GLY A 18 -9.56 -2.01 -10.70
CA GLY A 18 -10.66 -1.99 -11.66
C GLY A 18 -11.71 -0.90 -11.42
N GLY A 19 -11.83 -0.39 -10.19
CA GLY A 19 -12.72 0.71 -9.85
C GLY A 19 -12.15 2.11 -10.10
N LEU A 20 -10.86 2.23 -10.43
CA LEU A 20 -10.21 3.52 -10.67
C LEU A 20 -10.57 4.11 -12.04
N GLN A 21 -10.69 5.43 -12.08
CA GLN A 21 -10.91 6.18 -13.32
C GLN A 21 -9.62 6.27 -14.15
N LYS A 22 -9.75 6.54 -15.46
CA LYS A 22 -8.60 6.73 -16.36
C LYS A 22 -7.71 7.92 -16.00
N THR A 23 -8.26 8.88 -15.25
CA THR A 23 -7.57 10.05 -14.72
C THR A 23 -6.79 9.76 -13.44
N ASP A 24 -7.07 8.63 -12.78
CA ASP A 24 -6.37 8.24 -11.56
C ASP A 24 -4.98 7.68 -11.90
N ARG A 25 -4.17 7.47 -10.86
CA ARG A 25 -2.89 6.77 -10.96
C ARG A 25 -2.82 5.71 -9.87
N SER A 26 -2.20 4.59 -10.18
CA SER A 26 -1.97 3.52 -9.21
C SER A 26 -0.61 2.86 -9.37
N ALA A 27 -0.15 2.28 -8.27
CA ALA A 27 1.03 1.45 -8.16
C ALA A 27 0.65 0.22 -7.32
N ALA A 28 1.41 -0.86 -7.47
CA ALA A 28 1.32 -2.02 -6.61
C ALA A 28 2.68 -2.23 -5.95
N VAL A 29 2.66 -2.42 -4.63
CA VAL A 29 3.85 -2.69 -3.82
C VAL A 29 3.58 -4.00 -3.08
N LEU A 30 4.52 -4.92 -3.19
CA LEU A 30 4.57 -6.16 -2.46
C LEU A 30 5.62 -6.02 -1.37
N CYS A 31 5.31 -6.50 -0.18
CA CYS A 31 6.26 -6.56 0.90
C CYS A 31 6.18 -7.91 1.63
N ASP A 32 7.31 -8.59 1.68
CA ASP A 32 7.61 -9.70 2.58
C ASP A 32 8.76 -9.28 3.50
N ASP A 33 9.89 -10.00 3.52
CA ASP A 33 11.15 -9.49 4.11
C ASP A 33 11.80 -8.39 3.27
N THR A 34 11.37 -8.26 2.01
CA THR A 34 11.85 -7.29 1.03
C THR A 34 10.69 -6.53 0.42
N VAL A 35 10.99 -5.41 -0.25
CA VAL A 35 10.00 -4.61 -0.96
C VAL A 35 10.20 -4.77 -2.46
N HIS A 36 9.12 -5.11 -3.16
CA HIS A 36 9.08 -5.15 -4.62
C HIS A 36 7.93 -4.29 -5.17
N ILE A 37 8.17 -3.61 -6.29
CA ILE A 37 7.20 -2.72 -6.93
C ILE A 37 6.89 -3.29 -8.33
N PRO A 38 6.05 -4.34 -8.43
CA PRO A 38 5.76 -4.97 -9.72
C PRO A 38 4.97 -4.05 -10.66
N LEU A 39 4.30 -3.03 -10.12
CA LEU A 39 3.62 -2.00 -10.90
C LEU A 39 4.04 -0.61 -10.43
N PRO A 40 4.89 0.12 -11.19
CA PRO A 40 5.27 1.49 -10.86
C PRO A 40 4.08 2.44 -11.00
N LEU A 41 4.15 3.62 -10.35
CA LEU A 41 3.06 4.60 -10.37
C LEU A 41 2.78 5.12 -11.78
N ARG A 42 1.62 4.74 -12.31
CA ARG A 42 1.22 5.03 -13.69
C ARG A 42 -0.27 5.38 -13.77
N PRO A 43 -0.74 6.00 -14.87
CA PRO A 43 -2.18 6.17 -15.11
C PRO A 43 -2.94 4.86 -14.91
N ALA A 44 -4.03 4.95 -14.16
CA ALA A 44 -4.98 3.89 -13.92
C ALA A 44 -5.93 3.72 -15.12
N GLY A 45 -6.91 2.83 -15.00
CA GLY A 45 -7.88 2.57 -16.08
C GLY A 45 -7.55 1.38 -16.97
N ASN A 46 -6.51 0.59 -16.62
CA ASN A 46 -6.35 -0.75 -17.14
C ASN A 46 -6.07 -1.73 -16.00
N ALA A 47 -7.13 -2.32 -15.46
CA ALA A 47 -7.05 -3.37 -14.44
C ALA A 47 -6.17 -4.55 -14.88
N GLU A 48 -6.05 -4.79 -16.19
CA GLU A 48 -5.20 -5.84 -16.74
C GLU A 48 -3.72 -5.64 -16.41
N ALA A 49 -3.25 -4.39 -16.34
CA ALA A 49 -1.86 -4.13 -15.96
C ALA A 49 -1.61 -4.51 -14.50
N CYS A 50 -2.56 -4.24 -13.61
CA CYS A 50 -2.50 -4.67 -12.22
C CYS A 50 -2.57 -6.20 -12.10
N ARG A 51 -3.55 -6.83 -12.76
CA ARG A 51 -3.68 -8.29 -12.80
C ARG A 51 -2.40 -8.97 -13.27
N LYS A 52 -1.81 -8.50 -14.38
CA LYS A 52 -0.56 -9.05 -14.90
C LYS A 52 0.62 -8.84 -13.96
N ALA A 53 0.71 -7.69 -13.30
CA ALA A 53 1.78 -7.41 -12.35
C ALA A 53 1.66 -8.25 -11.07
N LEU A 54 0.44 -8.63 -10.69
CA LEU A 54 0.14 -9.45 -9.52
C LEU A 54 0.03 -10.95 -9.83
N ALA A 55 0.07 -11.33 -11.11
CA ALA A 55 0.01 -12.72 -11.53
C ALA A 55 1.25 -13.47 -11.05
N GLY A 56 1.04 -14.60 -10.38
CA GLY A 56 2.13 -15.43 -9.87
C GLY A 56 2.78 -14.90 -8.58
N VAL A 57 2.17 -13.94 -7.89
CA VAL A 57 2.62 -13.54 -6.55
C VAL A 57 2.40 -14.70 -5.57
N GLU A 58 3.47 -15.09 -4.89
CA GLU A 58 3.49 -16.14 -3.87
C GLU A 58 3.78 -15.57 -2.47
N SER A 59 3.63 -16.41 -1.45
CA SER A 59 3.91 -16.02 -0.06
C SER A 59 5.41 -15.97 0.24
N GLY A 60 5.91 -14.81 0.66
CA GLY A 60 7.31 -14.62 1.08
C GLY A 60 7.65 -14.97 2.54
N GLY A 61 6.70 -15.47 3.34
CA GLY A 61 6.98 -16.03 4.67
C GLY A 61 7.06 -15.04 5.85
N SER A 62 7.22 -13.74 5.58
CA SER A 62 7.27 -12.68 6.61
C SER A 62 6.68 -11.36 6.07
N THR A 63 6.64 -10.29 6.88
CA THR A 63 5.95 -9.03 6.56
C THR A 63 6.66 -7.79 7.11
N ALA A 64 7.38 -7.06 6.24
CA ALA A 64 7.98 -5.75 6.47
C ALA A 64 6.98 -4.63 6.09
N LEU A 65 5.89 -4.53 6.86
CA LEU A 65 4.79 -3.61 6.57
C LEU A 65 5.22 -2.15 6.47
N PHE A 66 6.11 -1.71 7.35
CA PHE A 66 6.57 -0.33 7.36
C PHE A 66 7.36 0.00 6.08
N ASP A 67 8.22 -0.91 5.64
CA ASP A 67 9.04 -0.70 4.45
C ASP A 67 8.18 -0.68 3.18
N GLY A 68 7.21 -1.60 3.09
CA GLY A 68 6.21 -1.59 2.01
C GLY A 68 5.38 -0.31 1.99
N TRP A 69 4.92 0.14 3.16
CA TRP A 69 4.21 1.41 3.31
C TRP A 69 5.07 2.61 2.89
N GLN A 70 6.31 2.67 3.37
CA GLN A 70 7.25 3.76 3.12
C GLN A 70 7.55 3.85 1.61
N ALA A 71 7.79 2.71 0.95
CA ALA A 71 7.98 2.68 -0.50
C ALA A 71 6.74 3.18 -1.26
N GLY A 72 5.54 2.74 -0.87
CA GLY A 72 4.29 3.23 -1.45
C GLY A 72 4.08 4.73 -1.25
N ALA A 73 4.39 5.25 -0.06
CA ALA A 73 4.29 6.67 0.24
C ALA A 73 5.30 7.51 -0.56
N ASN A 74 6.52 6.98 -0.78
CA ASN A 74 7.55 7.64 -1.59
C ASN A 74 7.11 7.79 -3.05
N LEU A 75 6.40 6.80 -3.62
CA LEU A 75 5.87 6.89 -4.98
C LEU A 75 4.86 8.05 -5.16
N LEU A 76 4.21 8.46 -4.06
CA LEU A 76 3.21 9.53 -4.04
C LEU A 76 3.79 10.89 -3.66
N GLU A 77 5.12 11.00 -3.54
CA GLU A 77 5.77 12.30 -3.34
C GLU A 77 5.54 13.22 -4.55
N GLY A 78 5.47 14.53 -4.28
CA GLY A 78 5.09 15.51 -5.28
C GLY A 78 3.58 15.66 -5.36
N LYS A 79 3.02 16.52 -4.49
CA LYS A 79 1.60 16.88 -4.48
C LYS A 79 1.17 17.28 -5.89
N THR A 80 0.21 16.56 -6.45
CA THR A 80 -0.51 17.02 -7.64
C THR A 80 -1.76 17.76 -7.16
N ALA A 81 -1.82 19.06 -7.42
CA ALA A 81 -2.96 19.89 -7.00
C ALA A 81 -4.28 19.31 -7.53
N GLY A 82 -5.29 19.23 -6.67
CA GLY A 82 -6.60 18.65 -7.02
C GLY A 82 -6.67 17.12 -7.01
N THR A 83 -5.62 16.42 -6.56
CA THR A 83 -5.63 14.94 -6.42
C THR A 83 -5.59 14.51 -4.96
N ILE A 84 -6.10 13.31 -4.69
CA ILE A 84 -6.02 12.66 -3.38
C ILE A 84 -4.96 11.56 -3.48
N SER A 85 -3.91 11.66 -2.66
CA SER A 85 -2.87 10.64 -2.55
C SER A 85 -3.14 9.74 -1.34
N ARG A 86 -3.18 8.41 -1.57
CA ARG A 86 -3.48 7.43 -0.54
C ARG A 86 -2.70 6.14 -0.71
N VAL A 87 -2.14 5.63 0.38
CA VAL A 87 -1.59 4.27 0.49
C VAL A 87 -2.66 3.35 1.11
N LEU A 88 -2.95 2.22 0.46
CA LEU A 88 -3.84 1.18 0.98
C LEU A 88 -3.01 -0.04 1.38
N LEU A 89 -3.06 -0.43 2.65
CA LEU A 89 -2.36 -1.61 3.15
C LEU A 89 -3.32 -2.79 3.27
N LEU A 90 -3.03 -3.86 2.51
CA LEU A 90 -3.74 -5.13 2.57
C LEU A 90 -2.84 -6.14 3.29
N SER A 91 -3.14 -6.43 4.55
CA SER A 91 -2.38 -7.37 5.37
C SER A 91 -3.29 -8.11 6.36
N ASP A 92 -2.93 -9.35 6.70
CA ASP A 92 -3.58 -10.20 7.69
C ASP A 92 -2.89 -10.18 9.07
N SER A 93 -1.72 -9.54 9.18
CA SER A 93 -0.82 -9.67 10.33
C SER A 93 -0.20 -8.33 10.74
N GLN A 94 0.43 -8.31 11.92
CA GLN A 94 1.19 -7.16 12.41
C GLN A 94 2.57 -7.09 11.72
N ALA A 95 3.24 -5.94 11.86
CA ALA A 95 4.62 -5.81 11.41
C ALA A 95 5.51 -6.72 12.27
N HIS A 96 6.24 -7.63 11.63
CA HIS A 96 7.13 -8.55 12.32
C HIS A 96 8.60 -8.35 11.92
N HIS A 97 8.84 -7.55 10.88
CA HIS A 97 10.16 -7.24 10.35
C HIS A 97 10.29 -5.74 10.04
N GLY A 98 11.49 -5.18 10.18
CA GLY A 98 11.74 -3.74 10.05
C GLY A 98 11.26 -2.93 11.26
N LEU A 99 10.80 -1.70 11.01
CA LEU A 99 10.27 -0.84 12.07
C LEU A 99 8.93 -1.37 12.59
N CYS A 100 8.92 -1.81 13.85
CA CYS A 100 7.72 -2.32 14.53
C CYS A 100 7.20 -1.39 15.63
N ASP A 101 7.94 -0.34 16.00
CA ASP A 101 7.51 0.64 17.01
C ASP A 101 6.30 1.43 16.52
N GLU A 102 5.18 1.30 17.21
CA GLU A 102 3.93 1.91 16.79
C GLU A 102 3.95 3.44 16.82
N GLN A 103 4.62 4.04 17.81
CA GLN A 103 4.67 5.49 17.93
C GLN A 103 5.52 6.07 16.80
N GLU A 104 6.61 5.41 16.47
CA GLU A 104 7.46 5.82 15.36
C GLU A 104 6.72 5.68 14.02
N ILE A 105 6.04 4.55 13.77
CA ILE A 105 5.21 4.37 12.57
C ILE A 105 4.13 5.47 12.49
N ARG A 106 3.45 5.79 13.60
CA ARG A 106 2.44 6.88 13.64
C ARG A 106 3.06 8.22 13.28
N ARG A 107 4.24 8.55 13.80
CA ARG A 107 4.94 9.80 13.46
C ARG A 107 5.27 9.87 11.97
N HIS A 108 5.71 8.77 11.37
CA HIS A 108 5.95 8.70 9.94
C HIS A 108 4.67 8.89 9.13
N CYS A 109 3.58 8.21 9.48
CA CYS A 109 2.27 8.37 8.85
C CYS A 109 1.76 9.82 8.96
N ALA A 110 1.84 10.43 10.14
CA ALA A 110 1.41 11.81 10.37
C ALA A 110 2.22 12.81 9.52
N ARG A 111 3.53 12.62 9.41
CA ARG A 111 4.40 13.44 8.56
C ARG A 111 4.00 13.32 7.08
N ARG A 112 3.72 12.10 6.60
CA ARG A 112 3.23 11.87 5.22
C ARG A 112 1.84 12.48 5.00
N ALA A 113 0.95 12.41 5.98
CA ALA A 113 -0.36 13.04 5.92
C ALA A 113 -0.27 14.58 5.79
N ALA A 114 0.63 15.22 6.54
CA ALA A 114 0.91 16.66 6.39
C ALA A 114 1.46 17.01 4.99
N GLN A 115 2.14 16.05 4.35
CA GLN A 115 2.60 16.12 2.96
C GLN A 115 1.52 15.73 1.94
N GLY A 116 0.28 15.48 2.36
CA GLY A 116 -0.86 15.17 1.48
C GLY A 116 -1.04 13.69 1.15
N VAL A 117 -0.24 12.79 1.73
CA VAL A 117 -0.34 11.35 1.53
C VAL A 117 -1.04 10.70 2.72
N SER A 118 -2.31 10.34 2.54
CA SER A 118 -3.08 9.60 3.53
C SER A 118 -2.75 8.10 3.49
N THR A 119 -3.05 7.37 4.56
CA THR A 119 -2.86 5.91 4.62
C THR A 119 -4.14 5.28 5.15
N ASN A 120 -4.58 4.15 4.60
CA ASN A 120 -5.67 3.33 5.14
C ASN A 120 -5.20 1.87 5.27
N GLY A 121 -5.57 1.21 6.36
CA GLY A 121 -5.28 -0.21 6.61
C GLY A 121 -5.96 -0.69 7.89
N ARG A 122 -5.95 -2.01 8.15
CA ARG A 122 -6.68 -2.63 9.28
C ARG A 122 -6.16 -2.25 10.68
N ARG A 123 -5.12 -1.44 10.81
CA ARG A 123 -4.76 -0.84 12.10
C ARG A 123 -5.66 0.37 12.35
N HIS A 124 -6.73 0.14 13.10
CA HIS A 124 -7.69 1.14 13.60
C HIS A 124 -7.04 2.28 14.43
N GLU A 125 -5.71 2.23 14.65
CA GLU A 125 -4.96 3.11 15.53
C GLU A 125 -3.81 3.90 14.88
N LEU A 126 -3.44 3.63 13.62
CA LEU A 126 -2.36 4.39 12.95
C LEU A 126 -2.76 5.79 12.49
N LEU A 127 -4.06 6.11 12.54
CA LEU A 127 -4.65 7.16 11.69
C LEU A 127 -5.62 8.11 12.39
N ARG A 128 -5.81 8.00 13.71
CA ARG A 128 -6.52 9.07 14.41
C ARG A 128 -5.53 10.22 14.63
N PRO A 129 -5.75 11.41 14.06
CA PRO A 129 -5.07 12.58 14.60
C PRO A 129 -5.44 12.65 16.08
N ASN A 130 -4.45 12.84 16.95
CA ASN A 130 -4.74 13.16 18.34
C ASN A 130 -5.70 14.35 18.33
N GLY A 131 -6.88 14.16 18.94
CA GLY A 131 -7.67 15.30 19.41
C GLY A 131 -6.86 16.09 20.42
#